data_AF-A0A0L8IDV3-F1
#
_entry.id   AF-A0A0L8IDV3-F1
#
_cell.length_a   1.000
_cell.length_b   1.000
_cell.length_c   1.000
_cell.angle_alpha   90.00
_cell.angle_beta   90.00
_cell.angle_gamma   90.00
#
_symmetry.space_group_name_H-M   'P 1'
#
loop_
_entity.id
_entity.type
_entity.pdbx_description
1 polymer ?
#
loop_
_entity_poly.entity_id
_entity_poly.type
_entity_poly.pdbx_seq_one_letter_code
_entity_poly.pdbx_strand_id
1 'polypeptide(L)'
;MGKLDIETMMRVTFVVQVENMREKNFTFWEWFYAIVKLTKDHLHRFYKENLIAGFIAKDQAQQMLSPKRGGTFLLRFSDNLLGGITIAWISQDESGKMTVWNLKPYDHKALSIRSLEKRIHDLKMLIYLYPDTVKNDAFPKTFEEEGNINLWFLLF
;
A
#
# COMPACT_ATOMS: atom_id res chain seq x y z
N MET A 1 13.55 16.81 0.39
CA MET A 1 13.20 16.55 -1.02
C MET A 1 13.86 15.24 -1.44
N GLY A 2 13.32 14.10 -0.99
CA GLY A 2 13.96 12.79 -1.12
C GLY A 2 13.63 12.16 -2.47
N LYS A 3 14.65 11.89 -3.29
CA LYS A 3 14.54 10.94 -4.40
C LYS A 3 14.09 9.59 -3.82
N LEU A 4 13.39 8.79 -4.60
CA LEU A 4 13.20 7.37 -4.33
C LEU A 4 14.60 6.73 -4.24
N ASP A 5 15.19 6.75 -3.05
CA ASP A 5 16.58 6.37 -2.84
C ASP A 5 16.64 4.86 -2.67
N ILE A 6 17.18 4.22 -3.71
CA ILE A 6 17.36 2.78 -3.77
C ILE A 6 18.26 2.33 -2.61
N GLU A 7 19.20 3.16 -2.13
CA GLU A 7 20.01 2.80 -0.96
C GLU A 7 19.18 2.74 0.32
N THR A 8 18.30 3.72 0.56
CA THR A 8 17.35 3.69 1.69
C THR A 8 16.43 2.48 1.61
N MET A 9 15.89 2.16 0.42
CA MET A 9 15.09 0.95 0.22
C MET A 9 15.92 -0.33 0.46
N MET A 10 17.18 -0.39 -0.01
CA MET A 10 18.04 -1.55 0.18
C MET A 10 18.43 -1.76 1.64
N ARG A 11 18.81 -0.71 2.38
CA ARG A 11 19.24 -0.81 3.79
C ARG A 11 18.15 -1.36 4.72
N VAL A 12 16.89 -1.02 4.47
CA VAL A 12 15.75 -1.49 5.27
C VAL A 12 15.36 -2.94 4.93
N THR A 13 15.64 -3.39 3.70
CA THR A 13 15.13 -4.67 3.17
C THR A 13 16.14 -5.83 3.26
N PHE A 14 17.45 -5.54 3.26
CA PHE A 14 18.49 -6.56 3.04
C PHE A 14 18.62 -7.62 4.14
N VAL A 15 18.39 -7.27 5.41
CA VAL A 15 18.65 -8.20 6.53
C VAL A 15 17.42 -9.08 6.81
N VAL A 16 16.21 -8.54 6.69
CA VAL A 16 14.98 -9.24 7.09
C VAL A 16 14.46 -10.18 6.00
N GLN A 17 14.67 -9.86 4.72
CA GLN A 17 14.00 -10.58 3.64
C GLN A 17 14.77 -11.81 3.13
N VAL A 18 16.09 -11.88 3.29
CA VAL A 18 16.92 -12.98 2.73
C VAL A 18 16.56 -14.34 3.37
N GLU A 19 16.22 -14.37 4.66
CA GLU A 19 15.83 -15.60 5.35
C GLU A 19 14.47 -16.13 4.86
N ASN A 20 13.56 -15.24 4.47
CA ASN A 20 12.17 -15.55 4.12
C ASN A 20 11.94 -15.93 2.64
N MET A 21 13.03 -16.07 1.87
CA MET A 21 12.99 -16.28 0.41
C MET A 21 13.48 -17.66 -0.03
N ARG A 22 13.92 -18.52 0.92
CA ARG A 22 14.48 -19.85 0.63
C ARG A 22 13.47 -20.84 0.02
N GLU A 23 12.18 -20.56 0.13
CA GLU A 23 11.08 -21.44 -0.34
C GLU A 23 10.30 -20.87 -1.54
N LYS A 24 10.83 -19.84 -2.22
CA LYS A 24 10.09 -19.13 -3.29
C LYS A 24 10.67 -19.41 -4.67
N ASN A 25 9.80 -19.35 -5.68
CA ASN A 25 10.16 -19.53 -7.10
C ASN A 25 10.91 -18.34 -7.72
N PHE A 26 11.37 -17.38 -6.91
CA PHE A 26 12.05 -16.18 -7.36
C PHE A 26 13.09 -15.74 -6.33
N THR A 27 14.14 -15.09 -6.81
CA THR A 27 15.23 -14.54 -5.99
C THR A 27 14.81 -13.26 -5.28
N PHE A 28 15.55 -12.90 -4.23
CA PHE A 28 15.40 -11.61 -3.56
C PHE A 28 15.50 -10.43 -4.54
N TRP A 29 16.47 -10.48 -5.46
CA TRP A 29 16.71 -9.41 -6.41
C TRP A 29 15.55 -9.23 -7.37
N GLU A 30 15.01 -10.30 -7.95
CA GLU A 30 13.84 -10.24 -8.82
C GLU A 30 12.64 -9.61 -8.11
N TRP A 31 12.41 -10.02 -6.86
CA TRP A 31 11.36 -9.44 -6.03
C TRP A 31 11.60 -7.96 -5.74
N PHE A 32 12.81 -7.59 -5.32
CA PHE A 32 13.15 -6.21 -4.99
C PHE A 32 13.04 -5.30 -6.21
N TYR A 33 13.55 -5.72 -7.37
CA TYR A 33 13.40 -4.99 -8.63
C TYR A 33 11.93 -4.82 -9.01
N ALA A 34 11.11 -5.86 -8.84
CA ALA A 34 9.67 -5.77 -9.09
C ALA A 34 8.99 -4.76 -8.16
N ILE A 35 9.36 -4.69 -6.88
CA ILE A 35 8.86 -3.69 -5.93
C ILE A 35 9.32 -2.28 -6.29
N VAL A 36 10.59 -2.09 -6.65
CA VAL A 36 11.12 -0.79 -7.10
C VAL A 36 10.36 -0.32 -8.35
N LYS A 37 10.12 -1.21 -9.32
CA LYS A 37 9.36 -0.91 -10.53
C LYS A 37 7.91 -0.56 -10.21
N LEU A 38 7.21 -1.38 -9.42
CA LEU A 38 5.85 -1.10 -8.96
C LEU A 38 5.76 0.27 -8.28
N THR A 39 6.76 0.59 -7.45
CA THR A 39 6.80 1.85 -6.72
C THR A 39 6.99 3.04 -7.65
N LYS A 40 7.89 2.94 -8.63
CA LYS A 40 8.09 3.99 -9.64
C LYS A 40 6.84 4.22 -10.49
N ASP A 41 6.21 3.13 -10.94
CA ASP A 41 5.11 3.20 -11.90
C ASP A 41 3.79 3.65 -11.24
N HIS A 42 3.50 3.15 -10.03
CA HIS A 42 2.17 3.26 -9.42
C HIS A 42 2.14 3.89 -8.03
N LEU A 43 3.25 3.87 -7.29
CA LEU A 43 3.24 4.18 -5.86
C LEU A 43 4.14 5.34 -5.45
N HIS A 44 4.69 6.08 -6.41
CA HIS A 44 5.72 7.08 -6.16
C HIS A 44 5.25 8.14 -5.16
N ARG A 45 4.02 8.62 -5.34
CA ARG A 45 3.39 9.60 -4.45
C ARG A 45 3.25 9.05 -3.03
N PHE A 46 2.61 7.89 -2.87
CA PHE A 46 2.37 7.30 -1.54
C PHE A 46 3.66 7.00 -0.78
N TYR A 47 4.68 6.53 -1.49
CA TYR A 47 5.99 6.28 -0.88
C TYR A 47 6.63 7.59 -0.42
N LYS A 48 6.60 8.63 -1.25
CA LYS A 48 7.14 9.97 -0.92
C LYS A 48 6.40 10.64 0.24
N GLU A 49 5.09 10.40 0.37
CA GLU A 49 4.23 10.91 1.44
C GLU A 49 4.24 10.01 2.70
N ASN A 50 5.08 8.96 2.74
CA ASN A 50 5.16 7.99 3.84
C ASN A 50 3.83 7.28 4.18
N LEU A 51 2.97 7.09 3.18
CA LEU A 51 1.67 6.43 3.35
C LEU A 51 1.76 4.91 3.24
N ILE A 52 2.93 4.39 2.86
CA ILE A 52 3.22 2.96 2.73
C ILE A 52 4.14 2.54 3.88
N ALA A 53 3.66 1.63 4.73
CA ALA A 53 4.45 1.06 5.82
C ALA A 53 5.62 0.20 5.29
N GLY A 54 5.45 -0.36 4.08
CA GLY A 54 6.56 -0.86 3.26
C GLY A 54 6.87 -2.32 3.52
N PHE A 55 8.12 -2.61 3.86
CA PHE A 55 8.65 -3.96 4.04
C PHE A 55 8.30 -4.50 5.42
N ILE A 56 7.07 -4.99 5.55
CA ILE A 56 6.53 -5.53 6.80
C ILE A 56 5.94 -6.91 6.51
N ALA A 57 6.39 -7.91 7.27
CA ALA A 57 5.88 -9.27 7.19
C ALA A 57 4.42 -9.35 7.66
N LYS A 58 3.71 -10.40 7.25
CA LYS A 58 2.31 -10.62 7.66
C LYS A 58 2.13 -10.59 9.19
N ASP A 59 3.03 -11.25 9.92
CA ASP A 59 2.93 -11.36 11.38
C ASP A 59 3.25 -10.05 12.09
N GLN A 60 4.17 -9.26 11.54
CA GLN A 60 4.45 -7.92 12.05
C GLN A 60 3.26 -6.98 11.80
N ALA A 61 2.62 -7.06 10.62
CA ALA A 61 1.40 -6.30 10.36
C ALA A 61 0.26 -6.70 11.31
N GLN A 62 0.14 -7.99 11.62
CA GLN A 62 -0.78 -8.50 12.64
C GLN A 62 -0.50 -7.85 14.01
N GLN A 63 0.74 -7.89 14.49
CA GLN A 63 1.12 -7.28 15.77
C GLN A 63 0.86 -5.77 15.82
N MET A 64 1.14 -5.05 14.72
CA MET A 64 0.93 -3.60 14.64
C MET A 64 -0.55 -3.19 14.65
N LEU A 65 -1.41 -3.98 14.02
CA LEU A 65 -2.84 -3.68 13.86
C LEU A 65 -3.71 -4.24 14.99
N SER A 66 -3.30 -5.33 15.64
CA SER A 66 -4.08 -5.97 16.71
C SER A 66 -4.45 -5.03 17.88
N PRO A 67 -3.59 -4.10 18.35
CA PRO A 67 -3.97 -3.16 19.41
C PRO A 67 -4.72 -1.92 18.90
N LYS A 68 -5.02 -1.83 17.60
CA LYS A 68 -5.64 -0.65 16.99
C LYS A 68 -7.15 -0.79 16.92
N ARG A 69 -7.82 0.37 16.81
CA ARG A 69 -9.26 0.45 16.63
C ARG A 69 -9.69 -0.16 15.30
N GLY A 70 -10.92 -0.68 15.24
CA GLY A 70 -11.51 -1.22 14.01
C GLY A 70 -11.47 -0.23 12.85
N GLY A 71 -11.17 -0.75 11.65
CA GLY A 71 -10.99 0.03 10.43
C GLY A 71 -9.60 0.67 10.28
N THR A 72 -8.67 0.44 11.22
CA THR A 72 -7.26 0.85 11.02
C THR A 72 -6.60 -0.09 10.01
N PHE A 73 -5.85 0.47 9.06
CA PHE A 73 -5.21 -0.27 7.98
C PHE A 73 -3.79 0.22 7.69
N LEU A 74 -2.99 -0.62 7.04
CA LEU A 74 -1.68 -0.26 6.53
C LEU A 74 -1.46 -0.87 5.14
N LEU A 75 -0.56 -0.25 4.39
CA LEU A 75 -0.10 -0.72 3.09
C LEU A 75 1.28 -1.35 3.24
N ARG A 76 1.45 -2.60 2.77
CA ARG A 76 2.73 -3.31 2.84
C ARG A 76 3.02 -4.03 1.54
N PHE A 77 4.30 -4.22 1.24
CA PHE A 77 4.73 -5.05 0.13
C PHE A 77 4.49 -6.53 0.44
N SER A 78 4.07 -7.28 -0.57
CA SER A 78 3.80 -8.71 -0.43
C SER A 78 5.10 -9.49 -0.49
N ASP A 79 5.28 -10.38 0.48
CA ASP A 79 6.40 -11.31 0.49
C ASP A 79 6.23 -12.42 -0.56
N ASN A 80 4.98 -12.72 -0.96
CA ASN A 80 4.63 -13.90 -1.76
C ASN A 80 4.23 -13.57 -3.21
N LEU A 81 4.19 -12.28 -3.57
CA LEU A 81 3.91 -11.82 -4.93
C LEU A 81 5.02 -10.89 -5.41
N LEU A 82 5.63 -11.22 -6.55
CA LEU A 82 6.59 -10.35 -7.23
C LEU A 82 5.95 -9.00 -7.53
N GLY A 83 6.51 -7.91 -6.98
CA GLY A 83 5.97 -6.57 -7.24
C GLY A 83 4.54 -6.42 -6.74
N GLY A 84 4.19 -7.01 -5.60
CA GLY A 84 2.86 -6.93 -5.02
C GLY A 84 2.76 -5.93 -3.87
N ILE A 85 1.68 -5.15 -3.81
CA ILE A 85 1.27 -4.38 -2.64
C ILE A 85 -0.05 -4.92 -2.08
N THR A 86 -0.18 -5.03 -0.77
CA THR A 86 -1.40 -5.48 -0.10
C THR A 86 -1.86 -4.49 0.96
N ILE A 87 -3.15 -4.57 1.29
CA ILE A 87 -3.81 -3.83 2.35
C ILE A 87 -4.10 -4.81 3.48
N ALA A 88 -3.57 -4.51 4.67
CA ALA A 88 -3.93 -5.21 5.90
C ALA A 88 -4.77 -4.28 6.77
N TRP A 89 -5.84 -4.78 7.39
CA TRP A 89 -6.70 -3.98 8.27
C TRP A 89 -7.25 -4.79 9.43
N ILE A 90 -7.57 -4.13 10.54
CA ILE A 90 -8.24 -4.74 11.68
C ILE A 90 -9.75 -4.49 11.58
N SER A 91 -10.56 -5.55 11.69
CA SER A 91 -12.01 -5.43 11.80
C SER A 91 -12.59 -6.56 12.64
N GLN A 92 -13.81 -6.34 13.12
CA GLN A 92 -14.57 -7.36 13.82
C GLN A 92 -14.98 -8.47 12.84
N ASP A 93 -14.77 -9.72 13.22
CA ASP A 93 -15.29 -10.89 12.51
C ASP A 93 -16.74 -11.21 12.93
N GLU A 94 -17.33 -12.23 12.32
CA GLU A 94 -18.71 -12.65 12.57
C GLU A 94 -18.97 -13.06 14.04
N SER A 95 -17.93 -13.46 14.78
CA SER A 95 -18.02 -13.84 16.19
C SER A 95 -17.91 -12.65 17.15
N GLY A 96 -17.71 -11.44 16.61
CA GLY A 96 -17.48 -10.26 17.41
C GLY A 96 -16.02 -10.05 17.82
N LYS A 97 -15.09 -10.90 17.38
CA LYS A 97 -13.66 -10.80 17.72
C LYS A 97 -12.93 -9.89 16.74
N MET A 98 -12.00 -9.10 17.24
CA MET A 98 -11.13 -8.27 16.41
C MET A 98 -10.06 -9.13 15.73
N THR A 99 -10.07 -9.14 14.40
CA THR A 99 -9.21 -9.97 13.55
C THR A 99 -8.55 -9.12 12.47
N VAL A 100 -7.26 -9.37 12.20
CA VAL A 100 -6.54 -8.67 11.12
C VAL A 100 -6.69 -9.45 9.83
N TRP A 101 -7.17 -8.75 8.81
CA TRP A 101 -7.40 -9.27 7.48
C TRP A 101 -6.33 -8.75 6.53
N ASN A 102 -5.99 -9.53 5.51
CA ASN A 102 -5.07 -9.14 4.44
C ASN A 102 -5.78 -9.36 3.10
N LEU A 103 -5.84 -8.34 2.25
CA LEU A 103 -6.35 -8.51 0.89
C LEU A 103 -5.35 -9.29 0.04
N LYS A 104 -5.88 -9.91 -1.03
CA LYS A 104 -5.02 -10.39 -2.12
C LYS A 104 -4.17 -9.22 -2.63
N PRO A 105 -2.84 -9.37 -2.74
CA PRO A 105 -1.99 -8.28 -3.21
C PRO A 105 -2.31 -7.88 -4.66
N TYR A 106 -2.13 -6.61 -4.96
CA TYR A 106 -2.23 -6.03 -6.30
C TYR A 106 -0.85 -5.97 -6.94
N ASP A 107 -0.75 -6.50 -8.15
CA ASP A 107 0.43 -6.39 -9.00
C ASP A 107 0.32 -5.18 -9.94
N HIS A 108 1.36 -4.98 -10.76
CA HIS A 108 1.39 -3.93 -11.78
C HIS A 108 0.14 -3.97 -12.69
N LYS A 109 -0.30 -5.16 -13.13
CA LYS A 109 -1.46 -5.29 -14.03
C LYS A 109 -2.74 -4.81 -13.34
N ALA A 110 -2.95 -5.20 -12.09
CA ALA A 110 -4.12 -4.80 -11.33
C ALA A 110 -4.16 -3.28 -11.07
N LEU A 111 -3.01 -2.66 -10.79
CA LEU A 111 -2.90 -1.22 -10.56
C LEU A 111 -3.03 -0.40 -11.85
N SER A 112 -2.58 -0.92 -12.99
CA SER A 112 -2.81 -0.30 -14.30
C SER A 112 -4.30 -0.27 -14.71
N ILE A 113 -5.10 -1.24 -14.25
CA ILE A 113 -6.55 -1.26 -14.51
C ILE A 113 -7.28 -0.27 -13.59
N ARG A 114 -6.90 -0.21 -12.31
CA ARG A 114 -7.52 0.69 -11.32
C ARG A 114 -6.49 1.05 -10.25
N SER A 115 -6.30 2.35 -10.05
CA SER A 115 -5.30 2.88 -9.11
C SER A 115 -5.54 2.41 -7.67
N LEU A 116 -4.47 2.47 -6.87
CA LEU A 116 -4.54 2.12 -5.46
C LEU A 116 -5.47 3.07 -4.69
N GLU A 117 -5.48 4.38 -5.00
CA GLU A 117 -6.40 5.35 -4.37
C GLU A 117 -7.86 4.94 -4.55
N LYS A 118 -8.27 4.66 -5.81
CA LYS A 118 -9.65 4.27 -6.12
C LYS A 118 -10.05 3.02 -5.35
N ARG A 119 -9.16 2.02 -5.28
CA ARG A 119 -9.39 0.79 -4.52
C ARG A 119 -9.52 1.05 -3.01
N ILE A 120 -8.69 1.90 -2.42
CA ILE A 120 -8.77 2.28 -1.00
C ILE A 120 -10.10 3.01 -0.70
N HIS A 121 -10.56 3.87 -1.62
CA HIS A 121 -11.84 4.57 -1.47
C HIS A 121 -13.05 3.63 -1.54
N ASP A 122 -13.02 2.63 -2.44
CA ASP A 122 -14.10 1.64 -2.59
C ASP A 122 -14.28 0.80 -1.30
N LEU A 123 -13.19 0.61 -0.54
CA LEU A 123 -13.18 -0.15 0.71
C LEU A 123 -13.68 0.70 1.89
N LYS A 124 -15.00 0.66 2.10
CA LYS A 124 -15.70 1.44 3.15
C LYS A 124 -15.26 1.09 4.57
N MET A 125 -14.80 -0.13 4.81
CA MET A 125 -14.34 -0.59 6.14
C MET A 125 -13.01 0.06 6.56
N LEU A 126 -12.25 0.62 5.63
CA LEU A 126 -11.00 1.32 5.92
C LEU A 126 -11.31 2.74 6.39
N ILE A 127 -10.84 3.10 7.58
CA ILE A 127 -11.16 4.39 8.22
C ILE A 127 -9.89 5.15 8.59
N TYR A 128 -8.87 4.46 9.13
CA TYR A 128 -7.64 5.10 9.61
C TYR A 128 -6.43 4.45 8.96
N LEU A 129 -5.62 5.22 8.24
CA LEU A 129 -4.28 4.79 7.88
C LEU A 129 -3.43 4.77 9.16
N TYR A 130 -2.73 3.67 9.38
CA TYR A 130 -1.88 3.48 10.55
C TYR A 130 -0.88 4.64 10.70
N PRO A 131 -0.66 5.15 11.93
CA PRO A 131 -1.25 4.65 13.17
C PRO A 131 -2.66 5.17 13.47
N ASP A 132 -3.05 6.34 12.94
CA ASP A 132 -4.26 7.07 13.33
C ASP A 132 -4.70 8.18 12.34
N THR A 133 -4.11 8.26 11.15
CA THR A 133 -4.48 9.28 10.14
C THR A 133 -5.82 8.91 9.50
N VAL A 134 -6.76 9.85 9.39
CA VAL A 134 -8.06 9.57 8.75
C VAL A 134 -7.85 9.27 7.27
N LYS A 135 -8.57 8.27 6.73
CA LYS A 135 -8.42 7.80 5.35
C LYS A 135 -8.50 8.94 4.33
N ASN A 136 -9.44 9.86 4.47
CA ASN A 136 -9.64 10.95 3.52
C ASN A 136 -8.56 12.04 3.62
N ASP A 137 -7.83 12.12 4.74
CA ASP A 137 -6.70 13.05 4.89
C ASP A 137 -5.45 12.46 4.23
N ALA A 138 -5.23 11.15 4.40
CA ALA A 138 -4.15 10.42 3.73
C ALA A 138 -4.39 10.24 2.22
N PHE A 139 -5.64 10.01 1.84
CA PHE A 139 -6.08 9.77 0.46
C PHE A 139 -7.21 10.76 0.16
N PRO A 140 -6.91 12.04 -0.10
CA PRO A 140 -7.93 13.00 -0.49
C PRO A 140 -8.57 12.56 -1.79
N LYS A 141 -9.90 12.65 -1.86
CA LYS A 141 -10.63 12.42 -3.11
C LYS A 141 -10.18 13.48 -4.11
N THR A 142 -9.51 13.07 -5.17
CA THR A 142 -9.44 13.89 -6.37
C THR A 142 -10.87 13.95 -6.92
N PHE A 143 -11.46 15.13 -6.87
CA PHE A 143 -12.61 15.44 -7.71
C PHE A 143 -12.11 15.30 -9.15
N GLU A 144 -12.26 14.11 -9.73
CA GLU A 144 -12.30 14.02 -11.18
C GLU A 144 -13.52 14.87 -11.55
N GLU A 145 -13.28 16.08 -12.04
CA GLU A 145 -14.34 16.86 -12.70
C GLU A 145 -14.94 15.91 -13.73
N GLU A 146 -16.18 15.48 -13.50
CA GLU A 146 -16.98 14.85 -14.53
C GLU A 146 -17.15 15.89 -15.64
N GLY A 147 -16.23 15.90 -16.60
CA GLY A 147 -16.43 16.38 -17.96
C GLY A 147 -17.05 17.77 -18.14
N ASN A 148 -16.73 18.76 -17.31
CA ASN A 148 -16.99 20.16 -17.64
C ASN A 148 -15.67 20.89 -17.81
N ILE A 149 -15.09 20.73 -19.02
CA ILE A 149 -14.00 21.56 -19.49
C ILE A 149 -14.52 22.99 -19.48
N ASN A 150 -14.14 23.77 -18.47
CA ASN A 150 -14.49 25.18 -18.40
C ASN A 150 -13.61 25.91 -19.43
N LEU A 151 -14.13 26.04 -20.66
CA LEU A 151 -13.48 26.71 -21.80
C LEU A 151 -13.17 28.21 -21.52
N TRP A 152 -13.55 28.74 -20.36
CA TRP A 152 -13.29 30.11 -19.94
C TRP A 152 -11.80 30.42 -19.70
N PHE A 153 -10.95 29.40 -19.49
CA PHE A 153 -9.49 29.60 -19.41
C PHE A 153 -8.82 29.87 -20.77
N LEU A 154 -9.55 29.74 -21.89
CA LEU A 154 -9.04 30.06 -23.23
C LEU A 154 -9.41 31.48 -23.70
N LEU A 155 -10.03 32.30 -22.86
CA LEU A 155 -10.44 33.67 -23.21
C LEU A 155 -9.81 34.78 -22.33
N PHE A 156 -8.77 34.49 -21.56
CA PHE A 156 -7.93 35.51 -20.91
C PHE A 156 -6.45 35.16 -20.95
#